data_AF-A0A060BTN3-F1
#
_entry.id   AF-A0A060BTN3-F1
#
_cell.length_a   1.000
_cell.length_b   1.000
_cell.length_c   1.000
_cell.angle_alpha   90.00
_cell.angle_beta   90.00
_cell.angle_gamma   90.00
#
_symmetry.space_group_name_H-M   'P 1'
#
loop_
_entity.id
_entity.type
_entity.pdbx_description
1 polymer ?
#
loop_
_entity_poly.entity_id
_entity_poly.type
_entity_poly.pdbx_seq_one_letter_code
_entity_poly.pdbx_strand_id
1 'polypeptide(L)' 'ANVDKINITATAYDPDGEVAKVAFYDGEDLLYEDLSAPYSYEWTNISAGTHVIKAVVTDDEGRTSTSTSTIYVNA' A
#
# COMPACT_ATOMS: atom_id res chain seq x y z
N ALA A 1 15.41 -18.02 9.34
CA ALA A 1 14.53 -17.26 10.24
C ALA A 1 13.23 -17.04 9.48
N ASN A 2 12.07 -17.33 10.08
CA ASN A 2 10.83 -16.80 9.53
C ASN A 2 10.95 -15.28 9.69
N VAL A 3 11.06 -14.58 8.57
CA VAL A 3 10.98 -13.13 8.56
C VAL A 3 9.49 -12.85 8.52
N ASP A 4 8.95 -12.25 9.58
CA ASP A 4 7.54 -11.86 9.60
C ASP A 4 7.26 -10.98 8.38
N LYS A 5 6.20 -11.33 7.65
CA LYS A 5 5.83 -10.64 6.42
C LYS A 5 4.33 -10.38 6.39
N ILE A 6 3.98 -9.22 5.85
CA ILE A 6 2.59 -8.81 5.64
C ILE A 6 2.43 -8.52 4.16
N ASN A 7 1.50 -9.25 3.54
CA ASN A 7 1.08 -8.95 2.18
C ASN A 7 0.04 -7.84 2.22
N ILE A 8 0.40 -6.68 1.69
CA ILE A 8 -0.50 -5.55 1.52
C ILE A 8 -1.05 -5.63 0.10
N THR A 9 -2.36 -5.64 -0.03
CA THR A 9 -3.05 -5.67 -1.33
C THR A 9 -3.99 -4.50 -1.42
N ALA A 10 -4.08 -3.88 -2.60
CA ALA A 10 -5.05 -2.84 -2.88
C ALA A 10 -5.84 -3.19 -4.15
N THR A 11 -7.14 -2.97 -4.08
CA THR A 11 -8.01 -2.93 -5.25
C THR A 11 -8.23 -1.48 -5.62
N ALA A 12 -7.88 -1.11 -6.85
CA ALA A 12 -8.14 0.19 -7.41
C ALA A 12 -8.97 0.03 -8.69
N TYR A 13 -9.88 0.97 -8.91
CA TYR A 13 -10.77 0.97 -10.07
C TYR A 13 -11.07 2.42 -10.42
N ASP A 14 -10.99 2.71 -11.70
CA ASP A 14 -11.35 3.99 -12.29
C ASP A 14 -12.39 3.72 -13.39
N PRO A 15 -13.64 4.21 -13.25
CA PRO A 15 -14.69 3.96 -14.24
C PRO A 15 -14.56 4.79 -15.52
N ASP A 16 -13.83 5.90 -15.50
CA ASP A 16 -13.69 6.86 -16.59
C ASP A 16 -12.26 6.98 -17.14
N GLY A 17 -11.28 6.35 -16.51
CA GLY A 17 -9.88 6.33 -16.94
C GLY A 17 -9.12 5.04 -16.59
N GLU A 18 -7.81 5.18 -16.42
CA GLU A 18 -6.91 4.10 -16.01
C GLU A 18 -6.26 4.43 -14.66
N VAL A 19 -6.06 3.41 -13.83
CA VAL A 19 -5.25 3.56 -12.63
C VAL A 19 -3.78 3.50 -13.02
N ALA A 20 -3.08 4.65 -12.93
CA ALA A 20 -1.67 4.74 -13.24
C ALA A 20 -0.78 4.00 -12.22
N LYS A 21 -1.13 4.06 -10.92
CA LYS A 21 -0.36 3.44 -9.84
C LYS A 21 -1.06 3.35 -8.50
N VAL A 22 -0.52 2.51 -7.62
CA VAL A 22 -0.82 2.48 -6.18
C VAL A 22 0.48 2.56 -5.38
N ALA A 23 0.61 3.58 -4.55
CA ALA A 23 1.72 3.73 -3.60
C ALA A 23 1.30 3.30 -2.19
N PHE A 24 2.08 2.40 -1.59
CA PHE A 24 1.90 1.88 -0.24
C PHE A 24 2.87 2.57 0.74
N TYR A 25 2.36 2.99 1.89
CA TYR A 25 3.11 3.71 2.92
C TYR A 25 2.87 3.09 4.29
N ASP A 26 3.83 3.31 5.20
CA ASP A 26 3.66 3.22 6.64
C ASP A 26 3.73 4.63 7.23
N GLY A 27 2.58 5.18 7.65
CA GLY A 27 2.45 6.58 7.99
C GLY A 27 2.76 7.50 6.80
N GLU A 28 3.90 8.19 6.85
CA GLU A 28 4.41 9.07 5.79
C GLU A 28 5.50 8.42 4.94
N ASP A 29 6.09 7.31 5.40
CA ASP A 29 7.22 6.65 4.73
C ASP A 29 6.72 5.78 3.58
N LEU A 30 7.24 6.03 2.37
CA LEU A 30 6.92 5.22 1.19
C LEU A 30 7.57 3.84 1.33
N LEU A 31 6.76 2.79 1.27
CA LEU A 31 7.22 1.42 1.27
C LEU A 31 7.46 0.92 -0.16
N TYR A 32 6.47 1.12 -1.03
CA TYR A 32 6.49 0.58 -2.38
C TYR A 32 5.51 1.33 -3.30
N GLU A 33 5.81 1.36 -4.59
CA GLU A 33 4.91 1.86 -5.63
C GLU A 33 4.70 0.76 -6.66
N ASP A 34 3.45 0.38 -6.87
CA ASP A 34 3.04 -0.64 -7.82
C ASP A 34 2.32 0.02 -9.01
N LEU A 35 2.84 -0.20 -10.21
CA LEU A 35 2.34 0.38 -11.45
C LEU A 35 1.42 -0.58 -12.22
N SER A 36 1.13 -1.78 -11.69
CA SER A 36 0.38 -2.79 -12.45
C SER A 36 -0.53 -3.64 -11.56
N ALA A 37 -1.81 -3.71 -11.94
CA ALA A 37 -2.74 -4.59 -11.25
C ALA A 37 -2.39 -6.07 -11.50
N PRO A 38 -2.56 -6.97 -10.51
CA PRO A 38 -3.09 -6.72 -9.17
C PRO A 38 -2.09 -6.06 -8.22
N TYR A 39 -2.48 -4.94 -7.62
CA TYR A 39 -1.57 -4.12 -6.81
C TYR A 39 -1.25 -4.79 -5.46
N SER A 40 0.02 -5.11 -5.25
CA SER A 40 0.44 -5.79 -4.02
C SER A 40 1.89 -5.50 -3.63
N TYR A 41 2.16 -5.62 -2.33
CA TYR A 41 3.50 -5.50 -1.78
C TYR A 41 3.70 -6.52 -0.65
N GLU A 42 4.79 -7.29 -0.73
CA GLU A 42 5.24 -8.16 0.36
C GLU A 42 6.16 -7.34 1.28
N TRP A 43 5.59 -6.80 2.36
CA TRP A 43 6.35 -6.02 3.33
C TRP A 43 7.07 -6.95 4.31
N THR A 44 8.39 -6.79 4.45
CA THR A 44 9.27 -7.63 5.27
C THR A 44 10.11 -6.79 6.22
N ASN A 45 10.73 -7.44 7.22
CA ASN A 45 11.57 -6.80 8.24
C ASN A 45 10.83 -5.69 9.01
N ILE A 46 9.57 -5.97 9.37
CA ILE A 46 8.66 -5.03 10.01
C ILE A 46 9.03 -4.90 11.49
N SER A 47 9.17 -3.66 11.98
CA SER A 47 9.37 -3.41 13.40
C SER A 47 8.13 -3.74 14.22
N ALA A 48 8.30 -4.14 15.48
CA ALA A 48 7.16 -4.22 16.40
C ALA A 48 6.57 -2.84 16.67
N GLY A 49 5.24 -2.73 16.75
CA GLY A 49 4.54 -1.47 16.97
C GLY A 49 3.24 -1.33 16.19
N THR A 50 2.63 -0.15 16.31
CA THR A 50 1.45 0.23 15.54
C THR A 50 1.88 0.85 14.22
N HIS A 51 1.33 0.35 13.12
CA HIS A 51 1.58 0.85 11.77
C HIS A 51 0.28 1.34 11.15
N VAL A 52 0.33 2.49 10.49
CA VAL A 52 -0.81 3.05 9.75
C VAL A 52 -0.51 2.88 8.27
N ILE A 53 -0.98 1.77 7.72
CA ILE A 53 -0.80 1.45 6.31
C ILE A 53 -1.70 2.36 5.49
N LYS A 54 -1.11 3.05 4.53
CA LYS A 54 -1.82 3.94 3.60
C LYS A 54 -1.57 3.46 2.17
N ALA A 55 -2.63 3.27 1.42
CA ALA A 55 -2.57 3.02 -0.02
C ALA A 55 -3.10 4.27 -0.74
N VAL A 56 -2.28 4.87 -1.59
CA VAL A 56 -2.62 6.03 -2.40
C VAL A 56 -2.70 5.59 -3.86
N VAL A 57 -3.91 5.60 -4.41
CA VAL A 57 -4.16 5.36 -5.83
C VAL A 57 -3.97 6.67 -6.58
N THR A 58 -3.34 6.64 -7.75
CA THR A 58 -3.29 7.78 -8.69
C THR A 58 -3.84 7.35 -10.05
N ASP A 59 -4.78 8.11 -10.61
CA ASP A 59 -5.30 7.91 -11.98
C ASP A 59 -4.36 8.49 -13.05
N ASP A 60 -4.65 8.24 -14.32
CA ASP A 60 -3.89 8.74 -15.47
C ASP A 60 -3.98 10.27 -15.66
N GLU A 61 -4.94 10.92 -14.99
CA GLU A 61 -5.10 12.38 -14.95
C GLU A 61 -4.44 13.02 -13.70
N GLY A 62 -3.79 12.22 -12.86
CA GLY A 62 -3.08 12.66 -11.66
C GLY A 62 -3.95 12.91 -10.43
N ARG A 63 -5.25 12.56 -10.45
CA ARG A 63 -6.10 12.57 -9.25
C ARG A 63 -5.72 11.43 -8.34
N THR A 64 -5.98 11.63 -7.05
CA THR A 64 -5.62 10.63 -6.04
C THR A 64 -6.78 10.27 -5.14
N SER A 65 -6.77 9.03 -4.67
CA SER A 65 -7.64 8.53 -3.63
C SER A 65 -6.82 7.75 -2.62
N THR A 66 -7.20 7.81 -1.34
CA THR A 66 -6.43 7.22 -0.24
C THR A 66 -7.29 6.28 0.59
N SER A 67 -6.74 5.10 0.89
CA SER A 67 -7.27 4.17 1.89
C SER A 67 -6.27 3.99 3.01
N THR A 68 -6.75 3.80 4.24
CA THR A 68 -5.91 3.57 5.42
C THR A 68 -6.36 2.34 6.19
N SER A 69 -5.42 1.67 6.83
CA SER A 69 -5.66 0.55 7.74
C SER A 69 -4.58 0.53 8.82
N THR A 70 -5.01 0.43 10.07
CA THR A 70 -4.09 0.33 11.20
C THR A 70 -3.87 -1.12 11.57
N ILE A 71 -2.61 -1.52 11.69
CA ILE A 71 -2.22 -2.84 12.17
C ILE A 71 -1.32 -2.71 13.41
N TYR A 72 -1.23 -3.80 14.17
CA TYR A 72 -0.30 -3.92 15.28
C TYR A 72 0.58 -5.15 15.07
N VAL A 73 1.89 -4.94 15.08
CA VAL A 73 2.90 -5.99 15.00
C VAL A 73 3.44 -6.24 16.40
N ASN A 74 3.23 -7.46 16.89
CA ASN A 74 3.73 -7.88 18.20
C ASN A 74 5.26 -7.94 18.19
N ALA A 75 5.86 -7.73 19.36
CA ALA A 75 7.28 -7.96 19.62
C ALA A 75 7.59 -9.46 19.81
#